data_AF-A0A2J6I8I7-F1
#
_entry.id   AF-A0A2J6I8I7-F1
#
_cell.length_a   1.000
_cell.length_b   1.000
_cell.length_c   1.000
_cell.angle_alpha   90.00
_cell.angle_beta   90.00
_cell.angle_gamma   90.00
#
_symmetry.space_group_name_H-M   'P 1'
#
loop_
_entity.id
_entity.type
_entity.pdbx_description
1 polymer ?
#
loop_
_entity_poly.entity_id
_entity_poly.type
_entity_poly.pdbx_seq_one_letter_code
_entity_poly.pdbx_strand_id
1 'polypeptide(L)'
;MHHCKHIFMNKIDSSSIKIWLFIVLFTLSGISVYAQEDYVQLEDEINFSTISPSLSEMDRVKGWALQDNGAWMSEMNRIPLSFENKVKPRTPKEKLGQDNIVSLELRRVMVGREQYMAFIHIYEDGLYEFPILQEDWTQFKSFEFYVFKATKLAEILPEDFEFNQQWGVNLDAYARGTVRNFDEDDEGIIEDEIKKAVLAVEKGEVVNNWNLVFGVHPIKNGEDEVVRFKIIKTFRKDYLVNYYTNNETWKMNISRSFWEVRSNVFKSFIRDAQEYLIDIEEGLLPTSYDSSYQNYYNWGVVRYQMGDYSNAIRYFKKAVAQNPDTDDFMIYAFRGNAYSKKEMYNDAIADFDRALSLQPKDIMDYSNWVRNYFNRGVSKFYLNDLDGACKDWNKALELGFGQAHDYIMEYCE
;
A
#
# COMPACT_ATOMS: atom_id res chain seq x y z
N MET A 1 16.05 -12.29 79.97
CA MET A 1 15.32 -12.31 81.26
C MET A 1 13.84 -12.14 80.94
N HIS A 2 13.02 -13.15 81.26
CA HIS A 2 11.54 -13.23 81.13
C HIS A 2 10.92 -13.14 79.73
N HIS A 3 9.83 -13.83 79.39
CA HIS A 3 9.19 -15.09 79.80
C HIS A 3 8.01 -15.29 78.81
N CYS A 4 7.67 -16.54 78.51
CA CYS A 4 6.48 -16.96 77.75
C CYS A 4 5.17 -16.28 78.22
N LYS A 5 4.11 -16.30 77.37
CA LYS A 5 2.82 -16.95 77.71
C LYS A 5 1.77 -16.96 76.57
N HIS A 6 1.22 -18.17 76.38
CA HIS A 6 -0.17 -18.56 76.06
C HIS A 6 -0.82 -18.30 74.68
N ILE A 7 -0.83 -19.39 73.90
CA ILE A 7 -1.99 -20.13 73.36
C ILE A 7 -3.38 -19.69 73.87
N PHE A 8 -4.32 -19.45 72.96
CA PHE A 8 -5.74 -19.73 73.16
C PHE A 8 -6.25 -20.71 72.09
N MET A 9 -7.08 -21.64 72.55
CA MET A 9 -7.62 -22.83 71.90
C MET A 9 -8.85 -22.56 71.01
N ASN A 10 -8.98 -23.42 69.98
CA ASN A 10 -10.18 -24.12 69.51
C ASN A 10 -11.48 -23.34 69.20
N LYS A 11 -11.93 -23.41 67.93
CA LYS A 11 -12.95 -24.41 67.54
C LYS A 11 -13.12 -24.53 66.02
N ILE A 12 -12.97 -25.77 65.57
CA ILE A 12 -13.47 -26.36 64.32
C ILE A 12 -15.00 -26.50 64.47
N ASP A 13 -15.80 -26.14 63.45
CA ASP A 13 -16.40 -27.15 62.55
C ASP A 13 -17.38 -26.56 61.49
N SER A 14 -17.28 -27.20 60.32
CA SER A 14 -18.14 -27.37 59.14
C SER A 14 -19.40 -26.53 58.94
N SER A 15 -19.48 -25.91 57.75
CA SER A 15 -20.43 -26.35 56.72
C SER A 15 -20.24 -25.60 55.38
N SER A 16 -20.13 -26.40 54.31
CA SER A 16 -20.55 -26.07 52.93
C SER A 16 -19.64 -25.21 52.04
N ILE A 17 -18.58 -25.83 51.49
CA ILE A 17 -18.08 -25.50 50.14
C ILE A 17 -18.13 -26.79 49.31
N LYS A 18 -18.93 -26.77 48.24
CA LYS A 18 -18.92 -27.79 47.19
C LYS A 18 -18.74 -27.10 45.84
N ILE A 19 -18.20 -27.90 44.91
CA ILE A 19 -18.14 -27.77 43.44
C ILE A 19 -16.77 -27.28 42.95
N TRP A 20 -16.01 -27.97 42.10
CA TRP A 20 -15.94 -29.38 41.64
C TRP A 20 -14.63 -29.42 40.83
N LEU A 21 -13.65 -30.25 41.20
CA LEU A 21 -12.45 -30.52 40.38
C LEU A 21 -12.79 -31.67 39.42
N PHE A 22 -12.52 -31.51 38.12
CA PHE A 22 -12.34 -32.66 37.23
C PHE A 22 -10.94 -32.60 36.63
N ILE A 23 -10.10 -33.51 37.11
CA ILE A 23 -8.84 -33.92 36.48
C ILE A 23 -9.20 -35.09 35.56
N VAL A 24 -8.81 -35.00 34.29
CA VAL A 24 -8.65 -36.18 33.42
C VAL A 24 -7.18 -36.27 33.05
N LEU A 25 -6.53 -37.32 33.56
CA LEU A 25 -5.22 -37.80 33.14
C LEU A 25 -5.41 -38.66 31.87
N PHE A 26 -4.73 -38.31 30.79
CA PHE A 26 -4.43 -39.24 29.71
C PHE A 26 -2.92 -39.20 29.39
N THR A 27 -2.38 -40.40 29.23
CA THR A 27 -0.97 -40.74 29.01
C THR A 27 -0.58 -40.76 27.53
N LEU A 28 0.69 -40.43 27.24
CA LEU A 28 1.50 -40.87 26.09
C LEU A 28 0.91 -40.71 24.68
N SER A 29 1.18 -39.57 24.06
CA SER A 29 1.84 -39.44 22.74
C SER A 29 2.12 -37.95 22.52
N GLY A 30 3.25 -37.62 21.89
CA GLY A 30 3.69 -36.25 21.72
C GLY A 30 2.63 -35.39 21.05
N ILE A 31 2.02 -34.49 21.81
CA ILE A 31 1.17 -33.42 21.30
C ILE A 31 1.90 -32.13 21.61
N SER A 32 2.19 -31.44 20.52
CA SER A 32 3.02 -30.28 20.37
C SER A 32 2.66 -29.13 21.31
N VAL A 33 3.65 -28.64 22.05
CA VAL A 33 3.64 -27.30 22.66
C VAL A 33 3.62 -26.19 21.58
N TYR A 34 3.84 -26.53 20.31
CA TYR A 34 3.84 -25.57 19.18
C TYR A 34 2.47 -24.95 18.84
N ALA A 35 1.34 -25.57 19.20
CA ALA A 35 0.03 -25.10 18.73
C ALA A 35 -0.45 -23.81 19.44
N GLN A 36 0.05 -23.51 20.64
CA GLN A 36 -0.47 -22.40 21.44
C GLN A 36 0.26 -21.07 21.18
N GLU A 37 1.54 -21.11 20.80
CA GLU A 37 2.28 -19.91 20.35
C GLU A 37 1.83 -19.43 18.97
N ASP A 38 1.53 -20.35 18.04
CA ASP A 38 1.06 -20.00 16.70
C ASP A 38 -0.35 -19.35 16.71
N TYR A 39 -1.21 -19.74 17.65
CA TYR A 39 -2.57 -19.16 17.79
C TYR A 39 -2.56 -17.74 18.33
N VAL A 40 -1.70 -17.44 19.32
CA VAL A 40 -1.58 -16.09 19.89
C VAL A 40 -0.89 -15.13 18.91
N GLN A 41 0.06 -15.62 18.10
CA GLN A 41 0.67 -14.82 17.02
C GLN A 41 -0.29 -14.54 15.85
N LEU A 42 -1.29 -15.40 15.61
CA LEU A 42 -2.25 -15.20 14.52
C LEU A 42 -3.24 -14.06 14.80
N GLU A 43 -3.56 -13.76 16.06
CA GLU A 43 -4.42 -12.62 16.42
C GLU A 43 -3.68 -11.28 16.24
N ASP A 44 -2.38 -11.23 16.53
CA ASP A 44 -1.52 -10.06 16.27
C ASP A 44 -1.30 -9.82 14.75
N GLU A 45 -1.47 -10.83 13.91
CA GLU A 45 -1.39 -10.74 12.43
C GLU A 45 -2.60 -10.04 11.79
N ILE A 46 -3.74 -10.00 12.48
CA ILE A 46 -5.05 -9.66 11.91
C ILE A 46 -5.36 -8.15 12.00
N ASN A 47 -4.62 -7.37 12.79
CA ASN A 47 -5.08 -6.05 13.24
C ASN A 47 -4.19 -4.85 12.91
N PHE A 48 -3.18 -5.01 12.04
CA PHE A 48 -2.36 -3.87 11.62
C PHE A 48 -2.53 -3.61 10.13
N SER A 49 -3.12 -2.46 9.83
CA SER A 49 -2.98 -1.87 8.50
C SER A 49 -1.52 -1.49 8.28
N THR A 50 -0.90 -2.14 7.30
CA THR A 50 0.41 -1.75 6.78
C THR A 50 0.21 -1.14 5.42
N ILE A 51 0.97 -0.08 5.13
CA ILE A 51 0.83 0.70 3.91
C ILE A 51 2.16 0.69 3.18
N SER A 52 2.14 0.40 1.89
CA SER A 52 3.36 0.48 1.09
C SER A 52 3.78 1.94 0.87
N PRO A 53 5.05 2.19 0.49
CA PRO A 53 5.40 3.41 -0.24
C PRO A 53 4.51 3.62 -1.47
N SER A 54 4.58 4.80 -2.09
CA SER A 54 3.91 5.07 -3.37
C SER A 54 4.32 4.02 -4.41
N LEU A 55 3.33 3.26 -4.90
CA LEU A 55 3.54 2.25 -5.94
C LEU A 55 3.50 2.90 -7.33
N SER A 56 2.67 3.93 -7.47
CA SER A 56 2.61 4.73 -8.68
C SER A 56 2.10 6.13 -8.39
N GLU A 57 2.60 7.09 -9.17
CA GLU A 57 2.32 8.50 -9.01
C GLU A 57 2.04 9.15 -10.38
N MET A 58 1.15 10.13 -10.37
CA MET A 58 0.86 10.97 -11.52
C MET A 58 0.67 12.42 -11.08
N ASP A 59 1.56 13.29 -11.54
CA ASP A 59 1.71 14.69 -11.11
C ASP A 59 1.58 15.70 -12.27
N ARG A 60 1.46 15.22 -13.51
CA ARG A 60 1.32 16.06 -14.72
C ARG A 60 0.08 15.69 -15.52
N VAL A 61 -1.04 16.30 -15.13
CA VAL A 61 -2.37 16.01 -15.67
C VAL A 61 -2.97 17.26 -16.28
N LYS A 62 -3.57 17.20 -17.46
CA LYS A 62 -4.23 18.37 -18.05
C LYS A 62 -5.71 18.41 -17.65
N GLY A 63 -6.13 19.44 -16.93
CA GLY A 63 -7.54 19.66 -16.61
C GLY A 63 -8.22 20.45 -17.71
N TRP A 64 -9.42 20.03 -18.11
CA TRP A 64 -10.24 20.67 -19.12
C TRP A 64 -11.56 21.12 -18.52
N ALA A 65 -12.03 22.31 -18.91
CA ALA A 65 -13.32 22.85 -18.52
C ALA A 65 -14.02 23.55 -19.69
N LEU A 66 -15.28 23.19 -19.92
CA LEU A 66 -16.16 23.84 -20.88
C LEU A 66 -16.59 25.19 -20.32
N GLN A 67 -16.32 26.25 -21.07
CA GLN A 67 -16.68 27.62 -20.74
C GLN A 67 -18.10 27.95 -21.21
N ASP A 68 -18.73 28.97 -20.63
CA ASP A 68 -20.12 29.33 -20.99
C ASP A 68 -20.31 29.76 -22.44
N ASN A 69 -19.24 30.25 -23.08
CA ASN A 69 -19.24 30.59 -24.50
C ASN A 69 -19.10 29.35 -25.42
N GLY A 70 -19.10 28.14 -24.85
CA GLY A 70 -18.96 26.87 -25.57
C GLY A 70 -17.52 26.49 -25.93
N ALA A 71 -16.52 27.32 -25.61
CA ALA A 71 -15.12 27.00 -25.84
C ALA A 71 -14.57 26.10 -24.72
N TRP A 72 -13.63 25.23 -25.08
CA TRP A 72 -12.86 24.45 -24.11
C TRP A 72 -11.63 25.24 -23.65
N MET A 73 -11.41 25.26 -22.34
CA MET A 73 -10.18 25.76 -21.74
C MET A 73 -9.46 24.62 -21.04
N SER A 74 -8.13 24.64 -21.11
CA SER A 74 -7.31 23.64 -20.44
C SER A 74 -6.16 24.25 -19.67
N GLU A 75 -5.74 23.57 -18.62
CA GLU A 75 -4.55 23.93 -17.88
C GLU A 75 -3.86 22.71 -17.29
N MET A 76 -2.53 22.79 -17.11
CA MET A 76 -1.80 21.73 -16.42
C MET A 76 -2.09 21.78 -14.92
N ASN A 77 -2.34 20.62 -14.34
CA ASN A 77 -2.56 20.36 -12.91
C ASN A 77 -3.75 21.11 -12.29
N ARG A 78 -4.64 21.63 -13.14
CA ARG A 78 -5.82 22.38 -12.71
C ARG A 78 -6.96 22.21 -13.71
N ILE A 79 -8.18 22.00 -13.22
CA ILE A 79 -9.41 22.20 -13.99
C ILE A 79 -9.83 23.67 -13.82
N PRO A 80 -9.81 24.48 -14.90
CA PRO A 80 -10.21 25.89 -14.84
C PRO A 80 -11.68 26.07 -14.41
N LEU A 81 -12.04 27.22 -13.87
CA LEU A 81 -13.44 27.58 -13.63
C LEU A 81 -14.20 27.71 -14.97
N SER A 82 -15.49 27.36 -15.01
CA SER A 82 -16.30 27.44 -16.23
C SER A 82 -16.77 28.86 -16.57
N PHE A 83 -16.79 29.74 -15.58
CA PHE A 83 -17.22 31.13 -15.67
C PHE A 83 -16.01 32.05 -15.38
N GLU A 84 -15.20 32.37 -16.38
CA GLU A 84 -14.14 33.37 -16.19
C GLU A 84 -14.63 34.77 -16.53
N ASN A 85 -14.88 35.59 -15.51
CA ASN A 85 -15.08 37.03 -15.71
C ASN A 85 -13.73 37.69 -16.03
N LYS A 86 -13.40 37.76 -17.32
CA LYS A 86 -12.13 38.35 -17.83
C LYS A 86 -11.88 39.80 -17.41
N VAL A 87 -12.86 40.47 -16.79
CA VAL A 87 -12.79 41.87 -16.38
C VAL A 87 -12.16 42.04 -14.99
N LYS A 88 -12.17 41.03 -14.12
CA LYS A 88 -11.60 41.12 -12.76
C LYS A 88 -10.44 40.15 -12.55
N PRO A 89 -9.37 40.55 -11.83
CA PRO A 89 -8.31 39.63 -11.45
C PRO A 89 -8.86 38.54 -10.53
N ARG A 90 -8.41 37.30 -10.74
CA ARG A 90 -8.79 36.15 -9.92
C ARG A 90 -8.29 36.32 -8.49
N THR A 91 -9.18 36.08 -7.53
CA THR A 91 -8.81 35.87 -6.12
C THR A 91 -7.86 34.67 -5.99
N PRO A 92 -7.02 34.59 -4.95
CA PRO A 92 -6.18 33.42 -4.70
C PRO A 92 -6.96 32.09 -4.73
N LYS A 93 -8.15 32.03 -4.12
CA LYS A 93 -9.00 30.84 -4.15
C LYS A 93 -9.48 30.48 -5.56
N GLU A 94 -9.89 31.46 -6.38
CA GLU A 94 -10.30 31.21 -7.77
C GLU A 94 -9.15 30.74 -8.65
N LYS A 95 -7.90 31.09 -8.31
CA LYS A 95 -6.71 30.53 -8.99
C LYS A 95 -6.54 29.04 -8.72
N LEU A 96 -7.18 28.45 -7.72
CA LEU A 96 -7.15 27.00 -7.50
C LEU A 96 -8.05 26.23 -8.49
N GLY A 97 -8.95 26.89 -9.21
CA GLY A 97 -9.83 26.24 -10.18
C GLY A 97 -11.00 25.46 -9.56
N GLN A 98 -11.64 24.61 -10.35
CA GLN A 98 -12.69 23.68 -9.87
C GLN A 98 -12.09 22.52 -9.08
N ASP A 99 -10.91 22.09 -9.52
CA ASP A 99 -10.14 20.99 -8.99
C ASP A 99 -8.68 21.23 -9.38
N ASN A 100 -7.74 20.76 -8.57
CA ASN A 100 -6.32 20.90 -8.84
C ASN A 100 -5.56 19.72 -8.26
N ILE A 101 -4.46 19.34 -8.90
CA ILE A 101 -3.67 18.17 -8.54
C ILE A 101 -2.23 18.62 -8.33
N VAL A 102 -1.69 18.37 -7.15
CA VAL A 102 -0.25 18.32 -6.92
C VAL A 102 0.25 16.94 -7.34
N SER A 103 -0.32 15.88 -6.77
CA SER A 103 -0.05 14.49 -7.16
C SER A 103 -1.27 13.60 -6.92
N LEU A 104 -1.38 12.55 -7.74
CA LEU A 104 -2.23 11.39 -7.51
C LEU A 104 -1.34 10.20 -7.22
N GLU A 105 -1.60 9.47 -6.13
CA GLU A 105 -0.82 8.31 -5.73
C GLU A 105 -1.71 7.08 -5.51
N LEU A 106 -1.13 5.91 -5.78
CA LEU A 106 -1.67 4.63 -5.39
C LEU A 106 -0.71 3.94 -4.43
N ARG A 107 -1.20 3.62 -3.23
CA ARG A 107 -0.47 2.84 -2.22
C ARG A 107 -1.24 1.58 -1.89
N ARG A 108 -0.56 0.47 -1.65
CA ARG A 108 -1.20 -0.73 -1.13
C ARG A 108 -1.49 -0.59 0.34
N VAL A 109 -2.63 -1.12 0.77
CA VAL A 109 -3.02 -1.26 2.17
C VAL A 109 -3.45 -2.70 2.42
N MET A 110 -3.01 -3.30 3.53
CA MET A 110 -3.64 -4.53 4.03
C MET A 110 -4.70 -4.22 5.06
N VAL A 111 -5.81 -4.93 4.97
CA VAL A 111 -6.83 -4.95 6.01
C VAL A 111 -7.07 -6.43 6.33
N GLY A 112 -6.62 -6.85 7.51
CA GLY A 112 -6.50 -8.27 7.84
C GLY A 112 -5.71 -9.04 6.78
N ARG A 113 -6.41 -9.91 6.03
CA ARG A 113 -5.82 -10.74 4.97
C ARG A 113 -6.13 -10.27 3.55
N GLU A 114 -6.92 -9.23 3.39
CA GLU A 114 -7.33 -8.74 2.08
C GLU A 114 -6.43 -7.59 1.61
N GLN A 115 -6.16 -7.55 0.31
CA GLN A 115 -5.42 -6.45 -0.33
C GLN A 115 -6.36 -5.32 -0.75
N TYR A 116 -6.05 -4.13 -0.26
CA TYR A 116 -6.69 -2.87 -0.60
C TYR A 116 -5.69 -1.93 -1.27
N MET A 117 -6.23 -0.90 -1.91
CA MET A 117 -5.48 0.24 -2.45
C MET A 117 -5.99 1.51 -1.81
N ALA A 118 -5.08 2.38 -1.40
CA ALA A 118 -5.36 3.77 -1.08
C ALA A 118 -5.07 4.62 -2.33
N PHE A 119 -6.12 5.23 -2.88
CA PHE A 119 -5.98 6.33 -3.83
C PHE A 119 -5.86 7.63 -3.05
N ILE A 120 -4.75 8.33 -3.23
CA ILE A 120 -4.43 9.58 -2.53
C ILE A 120 -4.42 10.71 -3.55
N HIS A 121 -5.11 11.79 -3.22
CA HIS A 121 -5.17 13.01 -4.03
C HIS A 121 -4.61 14.16 -3.21
N ILE A 122 -3.40 14.60 -3.56
CA ILE A 122 -2.75 15.77 -2.95
C ILE A 122 -3.05 16.99 -3.83
N TYR A 123 -3.48 18.09 -3.21
CA TYR A 123 -3.93 19.29 -3.89
C TYR A 123 -3.56 20.57 -3.13
N GLU A 124 -3.46 21.66 -3.88
CA GLU A 124 -3.33 23.02 -3.35
C GLU A 124 -4.68 23.49 -2.77
N ASP A 125 -4.61 24.02 -1.56
CA ASP A 125 -5.74 24.51 -0.78
C ASP A 125 -5.35 25.85 -0.13
N GLY A 126 -6.29 26.46 0.56
CA GLY A 126 -5.99 27.61 1.37
C GLY A 126 -7.20 28.12 2.14
N LEU A 127 -6.93 29.11 2.98
CA LEU A 127 -7.96 29.78 3.76
C LEU A 127 -7.68 31.27 3.83
N TYR A 128 -8.75 32.04 3.89
CA TYR A 128 -8.70 33.45 4.26
C TYR A 128 -8.81 33.56 5.78
N GLU A 129 -7.97 34.38 6.41
CA GLU A 129 -8.16 34.75 7.82
C GLU A 129 -9.52 35.44 8.02
N PHE A 130 -9.92 36.27 7.05
CA PHE A 130 -11.21 36.95 7.03
C PHE A 130 -12.05 36.52 5.79
N PRO A 131 -12.77 35.38 5.82
CA PRO A 131 -13.44 34.81 4.64
C PRO A 131 -14.49 35.70 3.98
N ILE A 132 -15.18 36.55 4.74
CA ILE A 132 -16.20 37.47 4.22
C ILE A 132 -15.53 38.59 3.42
N LEU A 133 -14.38 39.08 3.89
CA LEU A 133 -13.62 40.16 3.25
C LEU A 133 -12.69 39.64 2.15
N GLN A 134 -12.40 38.33 2.15
CA GLN A 134 -11.40 37.69 1.29
C GLN A 134 -10.00 38.28 1.48
N GLU A 135 -9.65 38.61 2.73
CA GLU A 135 -8.36 39.18 3.12
C GLU A 135 -7.50 38.11 3.81
N ASP A 136 -6.18 38.31 3.71
CA ASP A 136 -5.14 37.46 4.32
C ASP A 136 -5.25 35.98 3.92
N TRP A 137 -4.99 35.71 2.64
CA TRP A 137 -4.96 34.36 2.11
C TRP A 137 -3.67 33.63 2.49
N THR A 138 -3.82 32.45 3.09
CA THR A 138 -2.74 31.50 3.33
C THR A 138 -2.97 30.27 2.46
N GLN A 139 -2.00 29.97 1.60
CA GLN A 139 -1.97 28.77 0.77
C GLN A 139 -1.22 27.64 1.48
N PHE A 140 -1.71 26.41 1.34
CA PHE A 140 -1.09 25.20 1.88
C PHE A 140 -1.54 23.98 1.07
N LYS A 141 -0.88 22.84 1.29
CA LYS A 141 -1.31 21.58 0.70
C LYS A 141 -2.27 20.83 1.61
N SER A 142 -3.16 20.11 0.97
CA SER A 142 -4.13 19.22 1.59
C SER A 142 -4.10 17.89 0.84
N PHE A 143 -4.50 16.81 1.50
CA PHE A 143 -4.75 15.56 0.81
C PHE A 143 -6.05 14.93 1.26
N GLU A 144 -6.59 14.09 0.39
CA GLU A 144 -7.65 13.17 0.73
C GLU A 144 -7.28 11.79 0.21
N PHE A 145 -7.86 10.76 0.83
CA PHE A 145 -7.62 9.39 0.41
C PHE A 145 -8.89 8.55 0.49
N TYR A 146 -8.90 7.50 -0.32
CA TYR A 146 -9.96 6.51 -0.39
C TYR A 146 -9.32 5.14 -0.46
N VAL A 147 -9.59 4.30 0.53
CA VAL A 147 -9.17 2.90 0.58
C VAL A 147 -10.26 2.05 -0.07
N PHE A 148 -9.91 1.17 -1.01
CA PHE A 148 -10.86 0.32 -1.72
C PHE A 148 -10.22 -1.02 -2.08
N LYS A 149 -11.03 -2.05 -2.39
CA LYS A 149 -10.51 -3.38 -2.73
C LYS A 149 -9.59 -3.30 -3.93
N ALA A 150 -8.39 -3.90 -3.84
CA ALA A 150 -7.39 -3.75 -4.88
C ALA A 150 -7.81 -4.31 -6.25
N THR A 151 -8.69 -5.31 -6.26
CA THR A 151 -9.31 -5.88 -7.46
C THR A 151 -10.04 -4.84 -8.32
N LYS A 152 -10.48 -3.71 -7.76
CA LYS A 152 -11.08 -2.60 -8.51
C LYS A 152 -10.14 -1.95 -9.52
N LEU A 153 -8.82 -2.08 -9.38
CA LEU A 153 -7.89 -1.55 -10.39
C LEU A 153 -8.12 -2.20 -11.76
N ALA A 154 -8.47 -3.49 -11.81
CA ALA A 154 -8.81 -4.19 -13.05
C ALA A 154 -10.11 -3.69 -13.69
N GLU A 155 -11.02 -3.10 -12.90
CA GLU A 155 -12.20 -2.40 -13.43
C GLU A 155 -11.82 -1.01 -13.97
N ILE A 156 -10.85 -0.32 -13.35
CA ILE A 156 -10.36 1.00 -13.82
C ILE A 156 -9.60 0.86 -15.14
N LEU A 157 -8.77 -0.16 -15.27
CA LEU A 157 -8.03 -0.47 -16.49
C LEU A 157 -8.14 -1.98 -16.80
N PRO A 158 -9.19 -2.39 -17.52
CA PRO A 158 -9.31 -3.77 -18.01
C PRO A 158 -8.15 -4.12 -18.96
N GLU A 159 -7.75 -5.39 -19.02
CA GLU A 159 -6.68 -5.83 -19.94
C GLU A 159 -7.05 -5.60 -21.42
N ASP A 160 -8.30 -5.92 -21.78
CA ASP A 160 -8.83 -5.89 -23.15
C ASP A 160 -9.82 -4.73 -23.37
N PHE A 161 -9.49 -3.51 -22.95
CA PHE A 161 -10.36 -2.36 -23.21
C PHE A 161 -10.27 -1.86 -24.67
N GLU A 162 -11.38 -1.36 -25.19
CA GLU A 162 -11.42 -0.68 -26.49
C GLU A 162 -11.31 0.85 -26.33
N PHE A 163 -10.52 1.48 -27.20
CA PHE A 163 -10.48 2.94 -27.28
C PHE A 163 -11.84 3.50 -27.73
N ASN A 164 -12.10 4.73 -27.29
CA ASN A 164 -13.33 5.47 -27.54
C ASN A 164 -14.57 4.86 -26.87
N GLN A 165 -14.41 3.84 -26.03
CA GLN A 165 -15.39 3.41 -25.05
C GLN A 165 -15.12 4.11 -23.71
N GLN A 166 -16.14 4.17 -22.86
CA GLN A 166 -16.10 4.88 -21.59
C GLN A 166 -16.86 4.08 -20.54
N TRP A 167 -16.42 4.18 -19.29
CA TRP A 167 -17.06 3.50 -18.16
C TRP A 167 -16.80 4.24 -16.85
N GLY A 168 -17.64 3.97 -15.86
CA GLY A 168 -17.43 4.41 -14.48
C GLY A 168 -17.29 3.22 -13.56
N VAL A 169 -16.30 3.27 -12.67
CA VAL A 169 -16.00 2.25 -11.68
C VAL A 169 -16.41 2.75 -10.31
N ASN A 170 -17.31 2.01 -9.68
CA ASN A 170 -17.60 2.20 -8.28
C ASN A 170 -16.46 1.59 -7.44
N LEU A 171 -15.67 2.42 -6.76
CA LEU A 171 -14.59 1.92 -5.91
C LEU A 171 -15.11 1.33 -4.60
N ASP A 172 -16.34 1.66 -4.20
CA ASP A 172 -16.95 1.21 -2.94
C ASP A 172 -16.01 1.43 -1.74
N ALA A 173 -15.66 2.70 -1.53
CA ALA A 173 -14.59 3.08 -0.59
C ALA A 173 -14.81 2.47 0.81
N TYR A 174 -13.87 1.62 1.23
CA TYR A 174 -13.81 0.96 2.52
C TYR A 174 -13.52 1.94 3.66
N ALA A 175 -12.50 2.78 3.49
CA ALA A 175 -12.13 3.84 4.42
C ALA A 175 -11.78 5.12 3.65
N ARG A 176 -11.84 6.27 4.31
CA ARG A 176 -11.46 7.56 3.71
C ARG A 176 -11.04 8.57 4.76
N GLY A 177 -10.29 9.58 4.33
CA GLY A 177 -9.93 10.72 5.15
C GLY A 177 -9.66 11.96 4.32
N THR A 178 -9.61 13.10 5.01
CA THR A 178 -9.22 14.38 4.43
C THR A 178 -8.42 15.12 5.48
N VAL A 179 -7.22 15.53 5.11
CA VAL A 179 -6.30 16.28 5.97
C VAL A 179 -6.01 17.59 5.26
N ARG A 180 -6.21 18.70 5.97
CA ARG A 180 -5.95 20.04 5.46
C ARG A 180 -4.71 20.61 6.12
N ASN A 181 -3.90 21.34 5.35
CA ASN A 181 -2.69 22.00 5.86
C ASN A 181 -1.79 21.01 6.62
N PHE A 182 -1.43 19.91 5.97
CA PHE A 182 -0.53 18.93 6.56
C PHE A 182 0.91 19.42 6.49
N ASP A 183 1.73 18.98 7.45
CA ASP A 183 3.17 19.25 7.42
C ASP A 183 3.83 18.39 6.33
N GLU A 184 4.37 19.03 5.30
CA GLU A 184 5.01 18.33 4.19
C GLU A 184 6.32 17.66 4.60
N ASP A 185 6.94 18.12 5.70
CA ASP A 185 8.16 17.52 6.25
C ASP A 185 7.87 16.26 7.09
N ASP A 186 6.60 15.99 7.41
CA ASP A 186 6.17 14.75 8.08
C ASP A 186 5.92 13.65 7.03
N GLU A 187 6.97 12.89 6.71
CA GLU A 187 6.91 11.79 5.74
C GLU A 187 5.87 10.69 6.11
N GLY A 188 5.46 10.60 7.39
CA GLY A 188 4.56 9.57 7.91
C GLY A 188 3.08 9.96 7.91
N ILE A 189 2.74 11.24 7.74
CA ILE A 189 1.37 11.74 7.99
C ILE A 189 0.30 11.05 7.13
N ILE A 190 0.59 10.80 5.84
CA ILE A 190 -0.35 10.11 4.94
C ILE A 190 -0.59 8.67 5.42
N GLU A 191 0.48 7.96 5.77
CA GLU A 191 0.41 6.58 6.25
C GLU A 191 -0.39 6.49 7.56
N ASP A 192 -0.08 7.36 8.52
CA ASP A 192 -0.75 7.38 9.81
C ASP A 192 -2.25 7.67 9.70
N GLU A 193 -2.64 8.61 8.84
CA GLU A 193 -4.05 8.97 8.66
C GLU A 193 -4.85 7.88 7.94
N ILE A 194 -4.25 7.19 6.96
CA ILE A 194 -4.87 6.01 6.36
C ILE A 194 -5.01 4.88 7.37
N LYS A 195 -3.96 4.59 8.16
CA LYS A 195 -4.02 3.56 9.23
C LYS A 195 -5.12 3.84 10.24
N LYS A 196 -5.20 5.10 10.72
CA LYS A 196 -6.25 5.53 11.65
C LYS A 196 -7.64 5.31 11.06
N ALA A 197 -7.85 5.68 9.80
CA ALA A 197 -9.14 5.51 9.14
C ALA A 197 -9.52 4.02 8.97
N VAL A 198 -8.58 3.17 8.57
CA VAL A 198 -8.81 1.71 8.45
C VAL A 198 -9.13 1.08 9.81
N LEU A 199 -8.34 1.39 10.83
CA LEU A 199 -8.55 0.88 12.19
C LEU A 199 -9.90 1.32 12.79
N ALA A 200 -10.38 2.51 12.45
CA ALA A 200 -11.71 2.96 12.84
C ALA A 200 -12.81 2.07 12.22
N VAL A 201 -12.69 1.74 10.93
CA VAL A 201 -13.64 0.82 10.25
C VAL A 201 -13.62 -0.56 10.92
N GLU A 202 -12.44 -1.10 11.19
CA GLU A 202 -12.26 -2.42 11.82
C GLU A 202 -12.86 -2.48 13.24
N LYS A 203 -12.86 -1.34 13.97
CA LYS A 203 -13.53 -1.19 15.27
C LYS A 203 -15.04 -1.03 15.17
N GLY A 204 -15.62 -1.07 13.96
CA GLY A 204 -17.05 -0.92 13.73
C GLY A 204 -17.54 0.53 13.78
N GLU A 205 -16.64 1.52 13.68
CA GLU A 205 -17.06 2.91 13.53
C GLU A 205 -17.80 3.08 12.20
N VAL A 206 -18.93 3.79 12.24
CA VAL A 206 -19.69 4.08 11.03
C VAL A 206 -18.89 5.09 10.21
N VAL A 207 -18.17 4.60 9.21
CA VAL A 207 -17.68 5.43 8.13
C VAL A 207 -18.90 6.03 7.44
N ASN A 208 -18.99 7.36 7.41
CA ASN A 208 -20.06 8.05 6.70
C ASN A 208 -20.26 7.43 5.30
N ASN A 209 -21.50 7.41 4.79
CA ASN A 209 -21.90 6.81 3.51
C ASN A 209 -21.27 7.46 2.25
N TRP A 210 -20.03 7.95 2.30
CA TRP A 210 -19.29 8.46 1.15
C TRP A 210 -18.71 7.34 0.32
N ASN A 211 -18.44 7.66 -0.93
CA ASN A 211 -17.91 6.74 -1.91
C ASN A 211 -17.19 7.51 -3.02
N LEU A 212 -16.39 6.81 -3.81
CA LEU A 212 -15.68 7.35 -4.95
C LEU A 212 -16.04 6.58 -6.21
N VAL A 213 -16.46 7.30 -7.24
CA VAL A 213 -16.59 6.73 -8.59
C VAL A 213 -15.43 7.27 -9.42
N PHE A 214 -14.66 6.35 -10.00
CA PHE A 214 -13.57 6.67 -10.91
C PHE A 214 -14.03 6.32 -12.30
N GLY A 215 -14.13 7.28 -13.20
CA GLY A 215 -14.48 6.91 -14.58
C GLY A 215 -13.50 7.40 -15.60
N VAL A 216 -13.50 6.65 -16.70
CA VAL A 216 -12.39 6.50 -17.61
C VAL A 216 -12.96 6.50 -19.02
N HIS A 217 -12.31 7.25 -19.89
CA HIS A 217 -12.62 7.34 -21.30
C HIS A 217 -11.30 7.39 -22.08
N PRO A 218 -10.72 6.22 -22.43
CA PRO A 218 -9.63 6.16 -23.37
C PRO A 218 -10.08 6.67 -24.74
N ILE A 219 -9.28 7.51 -25.38
CA ILE A 219 -9.54 8.07 -26.70
C ILE A 219 -8.33 7.80 -27.58
N LYS A 220 -8.60 7.34 -28.80
CA LYS A 220 -7.59 7.21 -29.85
C LYS A 220 -8.05 7.96 -31.09
N ASN A 221 -7.24 8.93 -31.51
CA ASN A 221 -7.46 9.70 -32.72
C ASN A 221 -6.17 9.73 -33.55
N GLY A 222 -6.10 8.89 -34.58
CA GLY A 222 -4.85 8.67 -35.32
C GLY A 222 -3.78 8.07 -34.42
N GLU A 223 -2.65 8.78 -34.29
CA GLU A 223 -1.52 8.39 -33.42
C GLU A 223 -1.67 8.90 -31.97
N ASP A 224 -2.59 9.84 -31.72
CA ASP A 224 -2.81 10.40 -30.40
C ASP A 224 -3.68 9.46 -29.55
N GLU A 225 -3.08 8.89 -28.51
CA GLU A 225 -3.75 8.09 -27.49
C GLU A 225 -3.74 8.82 -26.16
N VAL A 226 -4.92 9.21 -25.69
CA VAL A 226 -5.10 9.88 -24.39
C VAL A 226 -6.14 9.13 -23.56
N VAL A 227 -6.10 9.32 -22.25
CA VAL A 227 -7.16 8.89 -21.35
C VAL A 227 -7.74 10.13 -20.71
N ARG A 228 -9.04 10.32 -20.89
CA ARG A 228 -9.82 11.27 -20.10
C ARG A 228 -10.37 10.55 -18.90
N PHE A 229 -10.26 11.16 -17.72
CA PHE A 229 -10.79 10.55 -16.50
C PHE A 229 -11.43 11.61 -15.60
N LYS A 230 -12.22 11.12 -14.63
CA LYS A 230 -12.85 11.95 -13.63
C LYS A 230 -12.99 11.21 -12.31
N ILE A 231 -12.64 11.91 -11.24
CA ILE A 231 -12.80 11.45 -9.86
C ILE A 231 -14.07 12.08 -9.31
N ILE A 232 -15.08 11.26 -9.01
CA ILE A 232 -16.41 11.73 -8.63
C ILE A 232 -16.68 11.30 -7.18
N LYS A 233 -16.61 12.27 -6.27
CA LYS A 233 -17.02 12.10 -4.88
C LYS A 233 -18.54 11.98 -4.83
N THR A 234 -19.03 10.90 -4.24
CA THR A 234 -20.46 10.61 -4.16
C THR A 234 -20.80 9.95 -2.83
N PHE A 235 -22.07 9.59 -2.65
CA PHE A 235 -22.52 8.77 -1.54
C PHE A 235 -22.75 7.33 -2.00
N ARG A 236 -22.60 6.38 -1.08
CA ARG A 236 -22.94 4.96 -1.21
C ARG A 236 -24.47 4.80 -1.25
N LYS A 237 -25.05 5.23 -2.36
CA LYS A 237 -26.47 5.14 -2.70
C LYS A 237 -26.57 4.58 -4.11
N ASP A 238 -27.29 3.48 -4.28
CA ASP A 238 -27.37 2.74 -5.55
C ASP A 238 -27.77 3.63 -6.72
N TYR A 239 -28.72 4.55 -6.52
CA TYR A 239 -29.15 5.46 -7.59
C TYR A 239 -28.06 6.46 -8.00
N LEU A 240 -27.23 6.96 -7.06
CA LEU A 240 -26.12 7.85 -7.37
C LEU A 240 -24.99 7.09 -8.05
N VAL A 241 -24.65 5.91 -7.52
CA VAL A 241 -23.63 5.05 -8.11
C VAL A 241 -24.03 4.69 -9.54
N ASN A 242 -25.26 4.21 -9.76
CA ASN A 242 -25.78 3.89 -11.09
C ASN A 242 -25.76 5.12 -12.02
N TYR A 243 -26.14 6.30 -11.54
CA TYR A 243 -26.05 7.53 -12.34
C TYR A 243 -24.61 7.83 -12.79
N TYR A 244 -23.61 7.58 -11.94
CA TYR A 244 -22.22 7.86 -12.26
C TYR A 244 -21.49 6.72 -12.99
N THR A 245 -21.99 5.48 -12.96
CA THR A 245 -21.38 4.34 -13.64
C THR A 245 -22.07 3.93 -14.94
N ASN A 246 -23.30 4.40 -15.18
CA ASN A 246 -24.04 4.09 -16.41
C ASN A 246 -23.45 4.79 -17.64
N ASN A 247 -23.28 4.04 -18.73
CA ASN A 247 -22.67 4.53 -19.97
C ASN A 247 -23.47 5.65 -20.66
N GLU A 248 -24.80 5.65 -20.54
CA GLU A 248 -25.68 6.66 -21.15
C GLU A 248 -25.50 8.03 -20.47
N THR A 249 -25.42 8.04 -19.14
CA THR A 249 -25.23 9.24 -18.33
C THR A 249 -23.78 9.67 -18.26
N TRP A 250 -22.81 8.76 -18.47
CA TRP A 250 -21.39 9.07 -18.42
C TRP A 250 -20.99 10.21 -19.37
N LYS A 251 -21.57 10.26 -20.57
CA LYS A 251 -21.34 11.39 -21.51
C LYS A 251 -21.59 12.73 -20.84
N MET A 252 -22.63 12.82 -20.00
CA MET A 252 -22.94 14.04 -19.23
C MET A 252 -21.91 14.27 -18.13
N ASN A 253 -21.43 13.22 -17.44
CA ASN A 253 -20.48 13.33 -16.32
C ASN A 253 -19.15 13.96 -16.72
N ILE A 254 -18.65 13.69 -17.93
CA ILE A 254 -17.43 14.29 -18.48
C ILE A 254 -17.68 15.46 -19.44
N SER A 255 -18.94 15.83 -19.71
CA SER A 255 -19.27 16.85 -20.73
C SER A 255 -18.81 18.26 -20.41
N ARG A 256 -18.57 18.57 -19.12
CA ARG A 256 -18.23 19.94 -18.68
C ARG A 256 -16.82 20.09 -18.13
N SER A 257 -16.26 19.02 -17.58
CA SER A 257 -14.88 19.02 -17.11
C SER A 257 -14.37 17.60 -16.93
N PHE A 258 -13.09 17.42 -17.18
CA PHE A 258 -12.36 16.16 -17.05
C PHE A 258 -10.86 16.41 -16.94
N TRP A 259 -10.15 15.41 -16.44
CA TRP A 259 -8.70 15.31 -16.51
C TRP A 259 -8.29 14.55 -17.76
N GLU A 260 -7.14 14.86 -18.35
CA GLU A 260 -6.61 14.23 -19.57
C GLU A 260 -5.10 14.03 -19.47
N VAL A 261 -4.64 12.82 -19.81
CA VAL A 261 -3.23 12.44 -19.86
C VAL A 261 -2.96 11.52 -21.05
N ARG A 262 -1.68 11.35 -21.42
CA ARG A 262 -1.32 10.35 -22.43
C ARG A 262 -1.66 8.95 -21.93
N SER A 263 -2.10 8.08 -22.84
CA SER A 263 -2.55 6.73 -22.50
C SER A 263 -1.46 5.91 -21.81
N ASN A 264 -0.20 6.04 -22.22
CA ASN A 264 0.91 5.33 -21.58
C ASN A 264 1.14 5.76 -20.12
N VAL A 265 0.96 7.05 -19.80
CA VAL A 265 1.09 7.55 -18.43
C VAL A 265 -0.03 6.99 -17.55
N PHE A 266 -1.28 7.04 -18.02
CA PHE A 266 -2.41 6.46 -17.27
C PHE A 266 -2.27 4.94 -17.11
N LYS A 267 -1.81 4.25 -18.16
CA LYS A 267 -1.54 2.80 -18.11
C LYS A 267 -0.48 2.48 -17.08
N SER A 268 0.65 3.19 -17.05
CA SER A 268 1.68 3.02 -16.01
C SER A 268 1.07 3.24 -14.62
N PHE A 269 0.35 4.35 -14.44
CA PHE A 269 -0.27 4.70 -13.16
C PHE A 269 -1.09 3.57 -12.54
N ILE A 270 -1.92 2.90 -13.34
CA ILE A 270 -2.75 1.78 -12.86
C ILE A 270 -1.99 0.45 -12.88
N ARG A 271 -1.23 0.15 -13.95
CA ARG A 271 -0.58 -1.16 -14.14
C ARG A 271 0.54 -1.40 -13.15
N ASP A 272 1.32 -0.38 -12.82
CA ASP A 272 2.41 -0.53 -11.86
C ASP A 272 1.81 -0.95 -10.51
N ALA A 273 0.70 -0.32 -10.08
CA ALA A 273 -0.03 -0.72 -8.88
C ALA A 273 -0.65 -2.13 -8.97
N GLN A 274 -1.11 -2.55 -10.16
CA GLN A 274 -1.65 -3.91 -10.40
C GLN A 274 -0.57 -4.99 -10.40
N GLU A 275 0.62 -4.72 -10.95
CA GLU A 275 1.74 -5.68 -11.03
C GLU A 275 2.14 -6.18 -9.66
N TYR A 276 2.08 -5.31 -8.66
CA TYR A 276 2.41 -5.69 -7.30
C TYR A 276 1.31 -6.58 -6.66
N LEU A 277 0.11 -6.71 -7.24
CA LEU A 277 -0.96 -7.52 -6.64
C LEU A 277 -0.59 -8.99 -6.71
N ILE A 278 -0.45 -9.59 -5.54
CA ILE A 278 -0.01 -10.98 -5.41
C ILE A 278 -1.20 -11.82 -5.02
N ASP A 279 -1.46 -12.89 -5.77
CA ASP A 279 -2.51 -13.83 -5.41
C ASP A 279 -2.17 -14.53 -4.09
N ILE A 280 -3.07 -14.45 -3.11
CA ILE A 280 -2.90 -15.02 -1.77
C ILE A 280 -4.12 -15.87 -1.45
N GLU A 281 -3.90 -17.13 -1.07
CA GLU A 281 -5.02 -18.00 -0.74
C GLU A 281 -5.62 -17.59 0.61
N GLU A 282 -6.88 -17.15 0.58
CA GLU A 282 -7.65 -16.78 1.76
C GLU A 282 -8.25 -18.02 2.43
N GLY A 283 -7.48 -18.65 3.31
CA GLY A 283 -8.01 -19.72 4.17
C GLY A 283 -9.01 -19.16 5.18
N LEU A 284 -10.32 -19.33 4.94
CA LEU A 284 -11.41 -19.06 5.90
C LEU A 284 -11.87 -20.29 6.70
N LEU A 285 -11.30 -21.48 6.46
CA LEU A 285 -11.64 -22.71 7.19
C LEU A 285 -10.40 -23.53 7.56
N PRO A 286 -10.34 -24.16 8.76
CA PRO A 286 -9.19 -24.95 9.21
C PRO A 286 -8.94 -26.27 8.43
N THR A 287 -9.75 -26.58 7.41
CA THR A 287 -9.87 -27.95 6.88
C THR A 287 -9.59 -28.10 5.38
N SER A 288 -9.05 -27.07 4.72
CA SER A 288 -8.25 -27.28 3.51
C SER A 288 -6.92 -26.58 3.71
N TYR A 289 -6.06 -27.24 4.48
CA TYR A 289 -4.64 -26.94 4.51
C TYR A 289 -4.10 -27.11 3.09
N ASP A 290 -3.99 -26.01 2.34
CA ASP A 290 -2.85 -25.88 1.44
C ASP A 290 -1.99 -24.71 1.93
N SER A 291 -1.30 -24.98 3.04
CA SER A 291 -0.17 -24.19 3.55
C SER A 291 1.04 -24.39 2.63
N SER A 292 0.84 -24.13 1.35
CA SER A 292 1.85 -24.41 0.33
C SER A 292 3.03 -23.47 0.50
N TYR A 293 4.20 -23.93 0.05
CA TYR A 293 5.39 -23.09 -0.13
C TYR A 293 5.01 -21.75 -0.80
N GLN A 294 4.19 -21.82 -1.85
CA GLN A 294 3.81 -20.66 -2.66
C GLN A 294 2.98 -19.65 -1.87
N ASN A 295 2.00 -20.09 -1.07
CA ASN A 295 1.18 -19.16 -0.31
C ASN A 295 2.03 -18.42 0.74
N TYR A 296 2.88 -19.12 1.49
CA TYR A 296 3.80 -18.45 2.43
C TYR A 296 4.81 -17.54 1.74
N TYR A 297 5.30 -17.92 0.57
CA TYR A 297 6.18 -17.09 -0.24
C TYR A 297 5.46 -15.78 -0.62
N ASN A 298 4.25 -15.90 -1.16
CA ASN A 298 3.41 -14.78 -1.58
C ASN A 298 3.13 -13.83 -0.41
N TRP A 299 2.76 -14.35 0.76
CA TRP A 299 2.62 -13.56 1.99
C TRP A 299 3.90 -12.83 2.38
N GLY A 300 5.06 -13.49 2.26
CA GLY A 300 6.36 -12.87 2.51
C GLY A 300 6.63 -11.69 1.59
N VAL A 301 6.37 -11.85 0.28
CA VAL A 301 6.55 -10.78 -0.72
C VAL A 301 5.60 -9.62 -0.44
N VAL A 302 4.32 -9.90 -0.16
CA VAL A 302 3.31 -8.88 0.18
C VAL A 302 3.76 -8.05 1.39
N ARG A 303 4.21 -8.70 2.47
CA ARG A 303 4.70 -8.01 3.68
C ARG A 303 5.99 -7.24 3.41
N TYR A 304 6.89 -7.77 2.59
CA TYR A 304 8.11 -7.08 2.18
C TYR A 304 7.81 -5.79 1.43
N GLN A 305 6.88 -5.82 0.47
CA GLN A 305 6.45 -4.65 -0.31
C GLN A 305 5.78 -3.57 0.55
N MET A 306 5.23 -3.94 1.71
CA MET A 306 4.66 -3.00 2.68
C MET A 306 5.68 -2.41 3.65
N GLY A 307 6.95 -2.78 3.54
CA GLY A 307 7.97 -2.40 4.53
C GLY A 307 7.85 -3.15 5.86
N ASP A 308 6.93 -4.11 6.00
CA ASP A 308 6.81 -4.99 7.17
C ASP A 308 7.83 -6.14 7.08
N TYR A 309 9.10 -5.78 7.18
CA TYR A 309 10.21 -6.70 7.01
C TYR A 309 10.22 -7.80 8.08
N SER A 310 9.74 -7.53 9.29
CA SER A 310 9.64 -8.52 10.36
C SER A 310 8.71 -9.68 9.98
N ASN A 311 7.49 -9.36 9.52
CA ASN A 311 6.55 -10.39 9.07
C ASN A 311 6.97 -11.02 7.75
N ALA A 312 7.58 -10.25 6.84
CA ALA A 312 8.15 -10.78 5.61
C ALA A 312 9.15 -11.92 5.90
N ILE A 313 10.13 -11.68 6.78
CA ILE A 313 11.12 -12.69 7.21
C ILE A 313 10.43 -13.94 7.75
N ARG A 314 9.40 -13.77 8.58
CA ARG A 314 8.67 -14.89 9.19
C ARG A 314 7.94 -15.74 8.13
N TYR A 315 7.23 -15.12 7.21
CA TYR A 315 6.56 -15.85 6.12
C TYR A 315 7.56 -16.53 5.17
N PHE A 316 8.66 -15.87 4.81
CA PHE A 316 9.72 -16.52 4.03
C PHE A 316 10.36 -17.70 4.77
N LYS A 317 10.53 -17.64 6.10
CA LYS A 317 10.96 -18.80 6.91
C LYS A 317 9.96 -19.94 6.84
N LYS A 318 8.65 -19.64 6.98
CA LYS A 318 7.59 -20.66 6.84
C LYS A 318 7.62 -21.29 5.45
N ALA A 319 7.77 -20.52 4.38
CA ALA A 319 7.91 -21.03 3.02
C ALA A 319 9.12 -21.96 2.87
N VAL A 320 10.33 -21.51 3.23
CA VAL A 320 11.55 -22.37 3.17
C VAL A 320 11.37 -23.64 4.02
N ALA A 321 10.66 -23.60 5.14
CA ALA A 321 10.39 -24.80 5.95
C ALA A 321 9.47 -25.82 5.23
N GLN A 322 8.57 -25.36 4.35
CA GLN A 322 7.72 -26.25 3.54
C GLN A 322 8.47 -26.88 2.36
N ASN A 323 9.46 -26.18 1.80
CA ASN A 323 10.32 -26.70 0.74
C ASN A 323 11.80 -26.34 1.02
N PRO A 324 12.49 -27.11 1.89
CA PRO A 324 13.88 -26.83 2.27
C PRO A 324 14.86 -26.92 1.12
N ASP A 325 14.55 -27.73 0.11
CA ASP A 325 15.37 -27.98 -1.07
C ASP A 325 14.96 -27.11 -2.27
N THR A 326 14.19 -26.04 -2.03
CA THR A 326 13.81 -25.09 -3.09
C THR A 326 15.04 -24.56 -3.82
N ASP A 327 14.95 -24.54 -5.14
CA ASP A 327 15.95 -23.97 -6.04
C ASP A 327 15.55 -22.57 -6.53
N ASP A 328 14.45 -22.03 -6.03
CA ASP A 328 14.08 -20.64 -6.23
C ASP A 328 15.00 -19.73 -5.42
N PHE A 329 15.90 -19.01 -6.08
CA PHE A 329 16.80 -18.07 -5.43
C PHE A 329 16.07 -16.84 -4.89
N MET A 330 14.90 -16.49 -5.43
CA MET A 330 14.18 -15.25 -5.11
C MET A 330 13.71 -15.23 -3.66
N ILE A 331 13.34 -16.38 -3.08
CA ILE A 331 12.94 -16.45 -1.67
C ILE A 331 14.06 -16.00 -0.73
N TYR A 332 15.31 -16.39 -1.04
CA TYR A 332 16.48 -16.00 -0.28
C TYR A 332 16.87 -14.55 -0.59
N ALA A 333 16.73 -14.11 -1.84
CA ALA A 333 16.94 -12.71 -2.21
C ALA A 333 16.01 -11.76 -1.44
N PHE A 334 14.70 -12.05 -1.41
CA PHE A 334 13.73 -11.24 -0.69
C PHE A 334 13.93 -11.29 0.82
N ARG A 335 14.21 -12.47 1.39
CA ARG A 335 14.45 -12.60 2.83
C ARG A 335 15.77 -11.92 3.25
N GLY A 336 16.82 -12.03 2.44
CA GLY A 336 18.08 -11.31 2.62
C GLY A 336 17.90 -9.79 2.57
N ASN A 337 17.11 -9.30 1.62
CA ASN A 337 16.73 -7.88 1.57
C ASN A 337 15.96 -7.45 2.82
N ALA A 338 15.02 -8.25 3.29
CA ALA A 338 14.26 -7.96 4.50
C ALA A 338 15.16 -7.92 5.74
N TYR A 339 16.12 -8.86 5.87
CA TYR A 339 17.14 -8.82 6.92
C TYR A 339 18.03 -7.58 6.83
N SER A 340 18.49 -7.21 5.63
CA SER A 340 19.30 -6.01 5.41
C SER A 340 18.55 -4.74 5.84
N LYS A 341 17.26 -4.62 5.51
CA LYS A 341 16.39 -3.52 5.97
C LYS A 341 16.13 -3.51 7.47
N LYS A 342 16.32 -4.63 8.15
CA LYS A 342 16.30 -4.76 9.62
C LYS A 342 17.69 -4.65 10.25
N GLU A 343 18.70 -4.26 9.46
CA GLU A 343 20.11 -4.15 9.87
C GLU A 343 20.72 -5.48 10.37
N MET A 344 20.09 -6.61 10.03
CA MET A 344 20.55 -7.96 10.34
C MET A 344 21.52 -8.42 9.23
N TYR A 345 22.63 -7.70 9.08
CA TYR A 345 23.50 -7.85 7.91
C TYR A 345 24.16 -9.23 7.76
N ASN A 346 24.48 -9.91 8.87
CA ASN A 346 25.03 -11.28 8.81
C ASN A 346 24.00 -12.28 8.25
N ASP A 347 22.74 -12.20 8.70
CA ASP A 347 21.66 -13.04 8.18
C ASP A 347 21.35 -12.70 6.71
N ALA A 348 21.41 -11.40 6.36
CA ALA A 348 21.25 -10.94 4.98
C ALA A 348 22.33 -11.54 4.06
N ILE A 349 23.60 -11.49 4.46
CA ILE A 349 24.72 -12.05 3.69
C ILE A 349 24.54 -13.56 3.50
N ALA A 350 24.15 -14.30 4.54
CA ALA A 350 23.91 -15.74 4.44
C ALA A 350 22.81 -16.07 3.42
N ASP A 351 21.73 -15.29 3.40
CA ASP A 351 20.66 -15.44 2.41
C ASP A 351 21.10 -15.05 0.99
N PHE A 352 21.86 -13.97 0.83
CA PHE A 352 22.42 -13.59 -0.47
C PHE A 352 23.42 -14.61 -1.00
N ASP A 353 24.24 -15.21 -0.13
CA ASP A 353 25.13 -16.31 -0.50
C ASP A 353 24.33 -17.51 -1.01
N ARG A 354 23.23 -17.85 -0.33
CA ARG A 354 22.35 -18.92 -0.77
C ARG A 354 21.68 -18.58 -2.11
N ALA A 355 21.17 -17.37 -2.28
CA ALA A 355 20.59 -16.90 -3.54
C ALA A 355 21.59 -16.98 -4.70
N LEU A 356 22.83 -16.49 -4.49
CA LEU A 356 23.89 -16.52 -5.50
C LEU A 356 24.39 -17.94 -5.83
N SER A 357 24.21 -18.91 -4.92
CA SER A 357 24.49 -20.32 -5.19
C SER A 357 23.46 -20.99 -6.11
N LEU A 358 22.27 -20.41 -6.22
CA LEU A 358 21.15 -20.90 -7.01
C LEU A 358 21.10 -20.10 -8.32
N GLN A 359 21.57 -20.68 -9.42
CA GLN A 359 21.56 -20.00 -10.72
C GLN A 359 20.13 -19.74 -11.20
N PRO A 360 19.86 -18.60 -11.87
CA PRO A 360 18.55 -18.30 -12.41
C PRO A 360 18.20 -19.31 -13.51
N LYS A 361 16.97 -19.83 -13.47
CA LYS A 361 16.44 -20.75 -14.49
C LYS A 361 16.04 -20.01 -15.77
N ASP A 362 15.47 -18.82 -15.58
CA ASP A 362 14.95 -18.00 -16.65
C ASP A 362 15.82 -16.74 -16.84
N ILE A 363 16.00 -16.36 -18.11
CA ILE A 363 16.81 -15.19 -18.46
C ILE A 363 16.23 -13.89 -17.89
N MET A 364 14.91 -13.86 -17.67
CA MET A 364 14.20 -12.72 -17.10
C MET A 364 14.58 -12.47 -15.64
N ASP A 365 15.00 -13.51 -14.91
CA ASP A 365 15.39 -13.40 -13.51
C ASP A 365 16.88 -13.07 -13.33
N TYR A 366 17.65 -13.11 -14.41
CA TYR A 366 19.09 -12.88 -14.37
C TYR A 366 19.44 -11.53 -13.73
N SER A 367 18.69 -10.46 -14.05
CA SER A 367 18.92 -9.14 -13.44
C SER A 367 18.64 -9.11 -11.94
N ASN A 368 17.63 -9.84 -11.47
CA ASN A 368 17.31 -9.96 -10.05
C ASN A 368 18.36 -10.80 -9.33
N TRP A 369 18.84 -11.86 -9.98
CA TRP A 369 19.93 -12.68 -9.47
C TRP A 369 21.21 -11.85 -9.30
N VAL A 370 21.62 -11.09 -10.33
CA VAL A 370 22.80 -10.20 -10.28
C VAL A 370 22.69 -9.17 -9.15
N ARG A 371 21.49 -8.63 -8.89
CA ARG A 371 21.25 -7.66 -7.80
C ARG A 371 21.65 -8.20 -6.42
N ASN A 372 21.67 -9.52 -6.21
CA ASN A 372 22.13 -10.10 -4.96
C ASN A 372 23.62 -9.84 -4.69
N TYR A 373 24.48 -9.74 -5.72
CA TYR A 373 25.86 -9.28 -5.52
C TYR A 373 25.86 -7.87 -4.93
N PHE A 374 25.12 -6.94 -5.54
CA PHE A 374 25.04 -5.57 -5.06
C PHE A 374 24.53 -5.48 -3.61
N ASN A 375 23.43 -6.17 -3.28
CA ASN A 375 22.85 -6.13 -1.94
C ASN A 375 23.72 -6.81 -0.88
N ARG A 376 24.45 -7.88 -1.24
CA ARG A 376 25.46 -8.48 -0.38
C ARG A 376 26.63 -7.53 -0.14
N GLY A 377 27.06 -6.80 -1.17
CA GLY A 377 28.09 -5.77 -1.06
C GLY A 377 27.69 -4.66 -0.10
N VAL A 378 26.44 -4.16 -0.21
CA VAL A 378 25.88 -3.17 0.74
C VAL A 378 25.89 -3.71 2.18
N SER A 379 25.48 -4.96 2.39
CA SER A 379 25.45 -5.57 3.73
C SER A 379 26.87 -5.76 4.32
N LYS A 380 27.85 -6.13 3.49
CA LYS A 380 29.26 -6.22 3.88
C LYS A 380 29.86 -4.86 4.23
N PHE A 381 29.54 -3.83 3.46
CA PHE A 381 29.94 -2.46 3.74
C PHE A 381 29.49 -2.00 5.13
N TYR A 382 28.22 -2.25 5.50
CA TYR A 382 27.72 -1.93 6.85
C TYR A 382 28.35 -2.76 7.98
N LEU A 383 28.96 -3.89 7.66
CA LEU A 383 29.78 -4.67 8.58
C LEU A 383 31.27 -4.26 8.59
N ASN A 384 31.62 -3.16 7.92
CA ASN A 384 32.98 -2.67 7.71
C ASN A 384 33.88 -3.61 6.89
N ASP A 385 33.30 -4.50 6.08
CA ASP A 385 34.02 -5.30 5.08
C ASP A 385 33.98 -4.57 3.72
N LEU A 386 34.74 -3.46 3.63
CA LEU A 386 34.80 -2.65 2.41
C LEU A 386 35.43 -3.43 1.23
N ASP A 387 36.47 -4.23 1.50
CA ASP A 387 37.11 -5.06 0.47
C ASP A 387 36.12 -6.07 -0.13
N GLY A 388 35.32 -6.72 0.71
CA GLY A 388 34.26 -7.62 0.29
C GLY A 388 33.13 -6.91 -0.45
N ALA A 389 32.75 -5.71 0.00
CA ALA A 389 31.75 -4.88 -0.66
C ALA A 389 32.19 -4.47 -2.08
N CYS A 390 33.41 -3.97 -2.22
CA CYS A 390 33.98 -3.57 -3.50
C CYS A 390 34.09 -4.73 -4.49
N LYS A 391 34.44 -5.94 -4.02
CA LYS A 391 34.43 -7.14 -4.87
C LYS A 391 33.04 -7.45 -5.41
N ASP A 392 32.03 -7.36 -4.55
CA ASP A 392 30.64 -7.64 -4.91
C ASP A 392 30.04 -6.58 -5.83
N TRP A 393 30.28 -5.30 -5.58
CA TRP A 393 29.83 -4.22 -6.46
C TRP A 393 30.50 -4.28 -7.84
N ASN A 394 31.82 -4.52 -7.90
CA ASN A 394 32.50 -4.73 -9.18
C ASN A 394 31.90 -5.91 -9.95
N LYS A 395 31.58 -7.02 -9.25
CA LYS A 395 30.93 -8.16 -9.89
C LYS A 395 29.53 -7.82 -10.39
N ALA A 396 28.74 -7.10 -9.60
CA ALA A 396 27.41 -6.65 -10.02
C ALA A 396 27.48 -5.76 -11.28
N LEU A 397 28.43 -4.82 -11.34
CA LEU A 397 28.65 -3.94 -12.49
C LEU A 397 29.09 -4.72 -13.73
N GLU A 398 30.05 -5.65 -13.58
CA GLU A 398 30.51 -6.54 -14.67
C GLU A 398 29.35 -7.31 -15.31
N LEU A 399 28.38 -7.72 -14.49
CA LEU A 399 27.21 -8.48 -14.92
C LEU A 399 26.03 -7.59 -15.36
N GLY A 400 26.23 -6.27 -15.46
CA GLY A 400 25.28 -5.32 -16.04
C GLY A 400 24.41 -4.54 -15.04
N PHE A 401 24.67 -4.62 -13.74
CA PHE A 401 23.96 -3.82 -12.74
C PHE A 401 24.59 -2.44 -12.58
N GLY A 402 24.20 -1.50 -13.46
CA GLY A 402 24.82 -0.17 -13.57
C GLY A 402 24.83 0.66 -12.29
N GLN A 403 23.85 0.51 -11.40
CA GLN A 403 23.79 1.22 -10.10
C GLN A 403 25.00 0.93 -9.20
N ALA A 404 25.69 -0.19 -9.40
CA ALA A 404 26.91 -0.49 -8.65
C ALA A 404 28.07 0.47 -8.97
N HIS A 405 28.04 1.15 -10.13
CA HIS A 405 29.09 2.08 -10.54
C HIS A 405 29.29 3.22 -9.54
N ASP A 406 28.21 3.82 -9.06
CA ASP A 406 28.26 4.97 -8.15
C ASP A 406 28.93 4.59 -6.82
N TYR A 407 28.57 3.41 -6.28
CA TYR A 407 29.18 2.88 -5.06
C TYR A 407 30.66 2.57 -5.23
N ILE A 408 31.06 2.02 -6.39
CA ILE A 408 32.48 1.76 -6.68
C ILE A 408 33.26 3.08 -6.70
N MET A 409 32.76 4.09 -7.40
CA MET A 409 33.45 5.39 -7.50
C MET A 409 33.54 6.13 -6.18
N GLU A 410 32.53 5.97 -5.31
CA GLU A 410 32.49 6.65 -4.01
C GLU A 410 33.36 5.96 -2.96
N TYR A 411 33.36 4.62 -2.93
CA TYR A 411 33.89 3.85 -1.80
C TYR A 411 35.09 2.96 -2.15
N CYS A 412 35.33 2.63 -3.42
CA CYS A 412 36.39 1.71 -3.82
C CYS A 412 37.58 2.46 -4.45
N GLU A 413 38.79 2.12 -4.01
CA GLU A 413 40.05 2.71 -4.51
C GLU A 413 40.50 2.16 -5.87
#